data_AF-A0A8T5VV57-F1
#
_entry.id   AF-A0A8T5VV57-F1
#
_cell.length_a   1.000
_cell.length_b   1.000
_cell.length_c   1.000
_cell.angle_alpha   90.00
_cell.angle_beta   90.00
_cell.angle_gamma   90.00
#
_symmetry.space_group_name_H-M   'P 1'
#
loop_
_entity.id
_entity.type
_entity.pdbx_description
1 polymer ?
#
loop_
_entity_poly.entity_id
_entity_poly.type
_entity_poly.pdbx_seq_one_letter_code
_entity_poly.pdbx_strand_id
1 'polypeptide(L)' 'MSDVVPFPLSRRWVFIERQARRASELNEDAGERHILYQLEVQRAAMRRKGIDEALIAREIRCMESAIRVSLQRLLMGGAA' A
#
# COMPACT_ATOMS: atom_id res chain seq x y z
N MET A 1 7.60 -0.79 -23.96
CA MET A 1 6.58 0.27 -23.85
C MET A 1 6.48 0.65 -22.39
N SER A 2 6.91 1.86 -22.05
CA SER A 2 6.98 2.34 -20.67
C SER A 2 5.79 3.27 -20.45
N ASP A 3 4.71 2.74 -19.88
CA ASP A 3 3.57 3.55 -19.45
C ASP A 3 4.05 4.54 -18.39
N VAL A 4 4.01 5.83 -18.74
CA VAL A 4 4.27 6.93 -17.80
C VAL A 4 3.04 7.03 -16.91
N VAL A 5 3.07 6.33 -15.78
CA VAL A 5 2.06 6.47 -14.72
C VAL A 5 2.33 7.82 -14.01
N PRO A 6 1.41 8.80 -14.02
CA PRO A 6 1.71 10.17 -13.61
C PRO A 6 2.23 10.31 -12.17
N PHE A 7 1.97 9.34 -11.29
CA PHE A 7 2.51 9.29 -9.94
C PHE A 7 2.55 7.83 -9.48
N PRO A 8 3.70 7.13 -9.56
CA PRO A 8 3.78 5.76 -9.05
C PRO A 8 3.51 5.80 -7.56
N LEU A 9 2.39 5.25 -7.10
CA LEU A 9 2.10 5.16 -5.66
C LEU A 9 3.19 4.34 -4.95
N SER A 10 3.82 3.42 -5.68
CA SER A 10 5.02 2.65 -5.28
C SER A 10 6.25 3.51 -4.99
N ARG A 11 6.31 4.77 -5.46
CA ARG A 11 7.38 5.71 -5.13
C ARG A 11 7.11 6.51 -3.85
N ARG A 12 5.93 6.41 -3.25
CA ARG A 12 5.65 6.96 -1.92
C ARG A 12 6.18 6.03 -0.82
N TRP A 13 7.48 5.74 -0.88
CA TRP A 13 8.18 4.90 0.10
C TRP A 13 7.92 5.36 1.53
N VAL A 14 7.92 6.67 1.78
CA VAL A 14 7.61 7.25 3.10
C VAL A 14 6.21 6.90 3.59
N PHE A 15 5.23 6.80 2.69
CA PHE A 15 3.86 6.39 3.06
C PHE A 15 3.82 4.89 3.35
N ILE A 16 4.43 4.08 2.50
CA ILE A 16 4.48 2.63 2.64
C ILE A 16 5.21 2.23 3.94
N GLU A 17 6.34 2.85 4.22
CA GLU A 17 7.14 2.63 5.43
C GLU A 17 6.38 3.05 6.70
N ARG A 18 5.67 4.18 6.65
CA ARG A 18 4.83 4.63 7.77
C ARG A 18 3.69 3.65 8.05
N GLN A 19 3.04 3.12 7.01
CA GLN A 19 1.99 2.10 7.19
C GLN A 19 2.58 0.80 7.72
N ALA A 20 3.74 0.37 7.21
CA ALA A 20 4.39 -0.85 7.67
C ALA A 20 4.87 -0.75 9.13
N ARG A 21 5.43 0.38 9.55
CA ARG A 21 5.82 0.64 10.96
C ARG A 21 4.60 0.61 11.89
N ARG A 22 3.50 1.25 11.49
CA ARG A 22 2.26 1.25 12.29
C ARG A 22 1.65 -0.15 12.36
N ALA A 23 1.75 -0.93 11.29
CA ALA A 23 1.30 -2.32 11.25
C ALA A 23 2.19 -3.24 12.08
N SER A 24 3.51 -3.00 12.18
CA SER A 24 4.41 -3.78 13.06
C SER A 24 4.22 -3.49 14.55
N GLU A 25 3.70 -2.32 14.90
CA GLU A 25 3.30 -1.98 16.28
C GLU A 25 1.94 -2.60 16.67
N LEU A 26 1.19 -3.12 15.70
CA LEU A 26 -0.09 -3.78 15.88
C LEU A 26 0.09 -5.31 15.79
N ASN A 27 -0.80 -6.07 16.44
CA ASN A 27 -0.87 -7.51 16.21
C ASN A 27 -1.12 -7.81 14.72
N GLU A 28 -0.57 -8.90 14.17
CA GLU A 28 -0.65 -9.25 12.74
C GLU A 28 -2.06 -9.07 12.14
N ASP A 29 -3.10 -9.56 12.82
CA ASP A 29 -4.49 -9.45 12.39
C ASP A 29 -5.00 -7.98 12.36
N ALA A 30 -4.59 -7.17 13.35
CA ALA A 30 -4.93 -5.75 13.40
C ALA A 30 -4.16 -4.93 12.35
N GLY A 31 -2.91 -5.29 12.08
CA GLY A 31 -2.09 -4.70 11.02
C GLY A 31 -2.68 -4.98 9.63
N GLU A 32 -3.10 -6.23 9.35
CA GLU A 32 -3.72 -6.59 8.07
C GLU A 32 -5.06 -5.88 7.87
N ARG A 33 -5.92 -5.83 8.89
CA ARG A 33 -7.17 -5.05 8.83
C ARG A 33 -6.92 -3.56 8.58
N HIS A 34 -5.88 -2.99 9.18
CA HIS A 34 -5.51 -1.60 8.96
C HIS A 34 -5.10 -1.36 7.50
N ILE A 35 -4.28 -2.24 6.93
CA ILE A 35 -3.83 -2.16 5.53
C ILE A 35 -5.02 -2.25 4.58
N LEU A 36 -5.91 -3.24 4.77
CA LEU A 36 -7.11 -3.40 3.95
C LEU A 36 -8.01 -2.16 4.00
N TYR A 37 -8.22 -1.59 5.19
CA TYR A 37 -9.01 -0.37 5.34
C TYR A 37 -8.39 0.82 4.59
N GLN A 38 -7.07 1.00 4.68
CA GLN A 38 -6.37 2.08 3.97
C GLN A 38 -6.48 1.92 2.44
N LEU A 39 -6.40 0.69 1.93
CA LEU A 39 -6.56 0.41 0.50
C LEU A 39 -7.99 0.74 0.02
N GLU A 40 -9.02 0.41 0.80
CA GLU A 40 -10.40 0.76 0.45
C GLU A 40 -10.67 2.27 0.48
N VAL A 41 -10.11 3.00 1.45
CA VAL A 41 -10.18 4.46 1.48
C VAL A 41 -9.51 5.07 0.23
N GLN A 42 -8.34 4.55 -0.16
CA GLN A 42 -7.63 5.00 -1.34
C GLN A 42 -8.41 4.69 -2.62
N ARG A 43 -9.01 3.49 -2.71
CA ARG A 43 -9.88 3.07 -3.82
C ARG A 43 -11.07 4.01 -3.96
N ALA A 44 -11.77 4.30 -2.86
CA ALA A 44 -12.90 5.22 -2.83
C ALA A 44 -12.49 6.64 -3.24
N ALA A 45 -11.33 7.12 -2.79
CA ALA A 45 -10.80 8.43 -3.18
C ALA A 45 -10.47 8.49 -4.68
N MET A 46 -9.88 7.43 -5.25
CA MET A 46 -9.59 7.36 -6.68
C MET A 46 -10.87 7.28 -7.54
N ARG A 47 -11.87 6.52 -7.09
CA ARG A 47 -13.21 6.50 -7.72
C ARG A 47 -13.87 7.87 -7.74
N ARG A 48 -13.83 8.59 -6.60
CA ARG A 48 -14.37 9.96 -6.50
C ARG A 48 -13.68 10.94 -7.45
N LYS A 49 -12.42 10.68 -7.82
CA LYS A 49 -11.66 11.47 -8.79
C LYS A 49 -11.93 11.08 -10.25
N GLY A 50 -12.82 10.12 -10.49
CA GLY A 50 -13.16 9.66 -11.84
C GLY A 50 -12.05 8.84 -12.52
N ILE A 51 -11.15 8.23 -11.74
CA ILE A 51 -10.11 7.37 -12.29
C ILE A 51 -10.75 6.06 -12.77
N ASP A 52 -10.27 5.55 -13.90
CA ASP A 52 -10.72 4.28 -14.46
C ASP A 52 -10.58 3.11 -13.47
N GLU A 53 -11.61 2.27 -13.37
CA GLU A 53 -11.69 1.19 -12.38
C GLU A 53 -10.60 0.12 -12.60
N ALA A 54 -10.19 -0.14 -13.85
CA ALA A 54 -9.12 -1.09 -14.15
C ALA A 54 -7.75 -0.53 -13.72
N LEU A 55 -7.54 0.78 -13.90
CA LEU A 55 -6.36 1.47 -13.39
C LEU A 55 -6.33 1.49 -11.87
N ILE A 56 -7.46 1.75 -11.21
CA ILE A 56 -7.59 1.67 -9.74
C ILE A 56 -7.23 0.27 -9.24
N ALA A 57 -7.79 -0.79 -9.84
CA ALA A 57 -7.52 -2.16 -9.42
C ALA A 57 -6.04 -2.53 -9.59
N ARG A 58 -5.39 -2.06 -10.66
CA ARG A 58 -3.94 -2.25 -10.86
C ARG A 58 -3.13 -1.53 -9.79
N GLU A 59 -3.40 -0.24 -9.56
CA GLU A 59 -2.66 0.57 -8.61
C GLU A 59 -2.83 0.09 -7.15
N ILE A 60 -4.04 -0.34 -6.78
CA ILE A 60 -4.32 -0.92 -5.45
C ILE A 60 -3.54 -2.21 -5.24
N ARG A 61 -3.52 -3.13 -6.22
CA ARG A 61 -2.72 -4.36 -6.14
C ARG A 61 -1.22 -4.08 -6.02
N CYS A 62 -0.71 -3.09 -6.77
CA CYS A 62 0.68 -2.66 -6.67
C CYS A 62 1.00 -2.08 -5.28
N MET A 63 0.09 -1.28 -4.71
CA MET A 63 0.25 -0.70 -3.37
C MET A 63 0.22 -1.78 -2.28
N GLU A 64 -0.75 -2.69 -2.33
CA GLU A 64 -0.87 -3.80 -1.39
C GLU A 64 0.41 -4.65 -1.39
N SER A 65 0.89 -5.05 -2.57
CA SER A 65 2.10 -5.86 -2.71
C SER A 65 3.32 -5.15 -2.12
N ALA A 66 3.45 -3.85 -2.35
CA ALA A 66 4.56 -3.07 -1.81
C ALA A 66 4.52 -2.93 -0.28
N ILE A 67 3.33 -2.78 0.30
CA ILE A 67 3.13 -2.74 1.76
C ILE A 67 3.44 -4.11 2.37
N ARG A 68 2.92 -5.20 1.80
CA ARG A 68 3.19 -6.58 2.28
C ARG A 68 4.68 -6.91 2.23
N VAL A 69 5.37 -6.59 1.14
CA VAL A 69 6.83 -6.79 1.01
C VAL A 69 7.60 -5.96 2.04
N SER A 70 7.20 -4.71 2.28
CA SER A 70 7.85 -3.85 3.27
C SER A 70 7.63 -4.34 4.70
N LEU A 71 6.42 -4.81 5.02
CA LEU A 71 6.11 -5.44 6.29
C LEU A 71 6.92 -6.72 6.50
N GLN A 72 6.98 -7.60 5.50
CA GLN A 72 7.80 -8.81 5.56
C GLN A 72 9.29 -8.49 5.74
N ARG A 73 9.80 -7.44 5.08
CA ARG A 73 11.18 -6.97 5.29
C ARG A 73 11.41 -6.41 6.70
N LEU A 74 10.44 -5.74 7.29
CA LEU A 74 10.51 -5.27 8.68
C LEU A 74 10.49 -6.44 9.67
N LEU A 75 9.63 -7.44 9.44
CA LEU A 75 9.54 -8.63 10.28
C LEU A 75 10.78 -9.53 10.14
N MET A 76 11.29 -9.73 8.91
CA MET A 76 12.52 -10.51 8.67
C MET A 76 13.80 -9.73 8.97
N GLY A 77 13.76 -8.40 8.90
CA GLY A 77 14.84 -7.48 9.23
C GLY A 77 14.84 -7.01 10.68
N GLY A 78 13.98 -7.59 11.53
CA GLY A 78 14.00 -7.44 12.98
C GLY A 78 15.22 -8.15 13.61
N ALA A 79 16.42 -7.70 13.23
CA ALA A 79 17.69 -7.91 13.91
C ALA A 79 18.71 -6.90 13.36
N ALA A 80 18.68 -5.67 13.88
CA ALA A 80 19.83 -4.78 13.93
C ALA A 80 19.64 -3.81 15.11
#